data_AF-X6CKZ4-F1
#
_entry.id   AF-X6CKZ4-F1
#
_cell.length_a   1.000
_cell.length_b   1.000
_cell.length_c   1.000
_cell.angle_alpha   90.00
_cell.angle_beta   90.00
_cell.angle_gamma   90.00
#
_symmetry.space_group_name_H-M   'P 1'
#
loop_
_entity.id
_entity.type
_entity.pdbx_description
1 polymer ?
#
loop_
_entity_poly.entity_id
_entity_poly.type
_entity_poly.pdbx_seq_one_letter_code
_entity_poly.pdbx_strand_id
1 'polypeptide(L)'
;MDDDKLGLLLIPFPYRVDENAFVSVGEHAGGGWGWFTARPTWLPLNTDRQKRSSFVTFVQDLVDRAREKGQRVNGVVFPELSLNYTQFLGLARALARDNGIDFLIAGVTHDQDHRHGNFVAIAPFFLLGRERTGTISGWEQTVLVREKHHRWKLNRSQIETYSLGLDPARSWWEDLNILSRSLDVLVYRGSSTLTTLICEDLARVDPCQAVVRAIGPNLLIALLMDGPQIGSRWPARYATVLADDPGTSVLSLTSFGLMARQNDLGQWPQSCAIGLWKDEAAGIKVLELPREADAISLQIRSVAKSENTLDGRSDGGSSHRWEYESHTGVTLEPAARPDWVRTGIGR
;
A
#
# COMPACT_ATOMS: atom_id res chain seq x y z
N MET A 1 3.71 28.14 -4.21
CA MET A 1 3.25 27.67 -2.88
C MET A 1 3.45 26.15 -2.87
N ASP A 2 4.62 25.69 -2.42
CA ASP A 2 5.03 24.33 -2.02
C ASP A 2 4.43 23.06 -2.70
N ASP A 3 3.99 23.12 -3.97
CA ASP A 3 3.52 21.95 -4.74
C ASP A 3 4.64 20.92 -4.99
N ASP A 4 5.89 21.33 -4.77
CA ASP A 4 7.09 20.51 -4.96
C ASP A 4 7.33 19.54 -3.80
N LYS A 5 6.51 19.55 -2.73
CA LYS A 5 6.67 18.63 -1.59
C LYS A 5 5.42 17.79 -1.36
N LEU A 6 5.62 16.49 -1.20
CA LEU A 6 4.56 15.53 -0.94
C LEU A 6 4.92 14.72 0.32
N GLY A 7 4.01 14.73 1.29
CA GLY A 7 4.13 13.94 2.52
C GLY A 7 3.16 12.76 2.51
N LEU A 8 3.66 11.56 2.77
CA LEU A 8 2.87 10.33 2.83
C LEU A 8 2.93 9.73 4.24
N LEU A 9 1.78 9.50 4.84
CA LEU A 9 1.64 8.71 6.06
C LEU A 9 1.44 7.24 5.68
N LEU A 10 2.45 6.42 5.96
CA LEU A 10 2.49 4.99 5.65
C LEU A 10 2.15 4.20 6.91
N ILE A 11 1.00 3.54 6.91
CA ILE A 11 0.50 2.80 8.06
C ILE A 11 0.59 1.30 7.75
N PRO A 12 1.52 0.55 8.36
CA PRO A 12 1.78 -0.85 8.02
C PRO A 12 0.76 -1.81 8.67
N PHE A 13 -0.51 -1.43 8.67
CA PHE A 13 -1.60 -2.25 9.19
C PHE A 13 -1.90 -3.41 8.22
N PRO A 14 -2.21 -4.63 8.69
CA PRO A 14 -2.20 -5.07 10.08
C PRO A 14 -0.81 -5.22 10.70
N TYR A 15 -0.72 -5.00 12.01
CA TYR A 15 0.54 -5.19 12.77
C TYR A 15 0.79 -6.63 13.19
N ARG A 16 -0.25 -7.46 13.24
CA ARG A 16 -0.19 -8.89 13.56
C ARG A 16 -1.12 -9.64 12.64
N VAL A 17 -0.70 -10.83 12.23
CA VAL A 17 -1.45 -11.76 11.40
C VAL A 17 -1.41 -13.13 12.09
N ASP A 18 -2.58 -13.74 12.23
CA ASP A 18 -2.73 -15.06 12.83
C ASP A 18 -2.22 -16.19 11.90
N GLU A 19 -1.83 -17.33 12.46
CA GLU A 19 -1.36 -18.49 11.67
C GLU A 19 -2.47 -19.04 10.76
N ASN A 20 -3.72 -18.90 11.18
CA ASN A 20 -4.92 -19.35 10.48
C ASN A 20 -5.55 -18.23 9.64
N ALA A 21 -4.85 -17.11 9.45
CA ALA A 21 -5.29 -16.06 8.56
C ALA A 21 -5.26 -16.49 7.08
N PHE A 22 -4.50 -17.52 6.73
CA PHE A 22 -4.49 -18.11 5.39
C PHE A 22 -4.97 -19.54 5.48
N VAL A 23 -6.08 -19.86 4.82
CA VAL A 23 -6.73 -21.16 4.95
C VAL A 23 -6.90 -21.82 3.60
N SER A 24 -6.78 -23.16 3.59
CA SER A 24 -7.17 -23.97 2.44
C SER A 24 -8.67 -23.82 2.17
N VAL A 25 -9.03 -23.59 0.91
CA VAL A 25 -10.41 -23.58 0.41
C VAL A 25 -10.66 -24.64 -0.65
N GLY A 26 -9.62 -25.39 -1.02
CA GLY A 26 -9.71 -26.50 -1.93
C GLY A 26 -8.35 -27.10 -2.22
N GLU A 27 -8.32 -28.37 -2.55
CA GLU A 27 -7.12 -29.07 -2.98
C GLU A 27 -7.35 -29.72 -4.33
N HIS A 28 -6.31 -29.76 -5.16
CA HIS A 28 -6.37 -30.48 -6.42
C HIS A 28 -6.30 -31.99 -6.16
N ALA A 29 -7.14 -32.77 -6.84
CA ALA A 29 -7.25 -34.22 -6.64
C ALA A 29 -5.93 -34.98 -6.89
N GLY A 30 -5.07 -34.48 -7.78
CA GLY A 30 -3.75 -35.06 -8.06
C GLY A 30 -2.68 -34.79 -7.00
N GLY A 31 -2.99 -34.07 -5.91
CA GLY A 31 -2.02 -33.68 -4.89
C GLY A 31 -1.08 -32.55 -5.33
N GLY A 32 -0.25 -32.04 -4.41
CA GLY A 32 0.81 -31.04 -4.69
C GLY A 32 0.32 -29.61 -4.97
N TRP A 33 -0.99 -29.41 -5.13
CA TRP A 33 -1.62 -28.13 -5.48
C TRP A 33 -2.86 -27.88 -4.64
N GLY A 34 -3.09 -26.62 -4.26
CA GLY A 34 -4.31 -26.19 -3.58
C GLY A 34 -4.59 -24.70 -3.74
N TRP A 35 -5.74 -24.29 -3.23
CA TRP A 35 -6.20 -22.91 -3.21
C TRP A 35 -6.33 -22.42 -1.78
N PHE A 36 -5.90 -21.18 -1.52
CA PHE A 36 -6.03 -20.54 -0.22
C PHE A 36 -6.79 -19.23 -0.32
N THR A 37 -7.50 -18.86 0.75
CA THR A 37 -8.03 -17.50 0.92
C THR A 37 -7.45 -16.85 2.17
N ALA A 38 -7.32 -15.53 2.14
CA ALA A 38 -7.08 -14.74 3.35
C ALA A 38 -8.40 -14.58 4.14
N ARG A 39 -8.34 -14.88 5.44
CA ARG A 39 -9.37 -14.57 6.43
C ARG A 39 -8.86 -13.39 7.26
N PRO A 40 -9.33 -12.16 6.99
CA PRO A 40 -8.78 -10.95 7.61
C PRO A 40 -9.32 -10.80 9.04
N THR A 41 -8.79 -11.60 9.96
CA THR A 41 -9.14 -11.60 11.40
C THR A 41 -8.77 -10.29 12.08
N TRP A 42 -7.82 -9.54 11.52
CA TRP A 42 -7.44 -8.20 11.94
C TRP A 42 -8.50 -7.13 11.66
N LEU A 43 -9.53 -7.41 10.85
CA LEU A 43 -10.55 -6.43 10.51
C LEU A 43 -11.81 -6.61 11.37
N PRO A 44 -12.34 -5.54 11.98
CA PRO A 44 -13.64 -5.57 12.63
C PRO A 44 -14.76 -5.94 11.65
N LEU A 45 -15.79 -6.58 12.20
CA LEU A 45 -17.04 -6.81 11.50
C LEU A 45 -17.70 -5.48 11.12
N ASN A 46 -18.45 -5.45 10.02
CA ASN A 46 -19.17 -4.24 9.59
C ASN A 46 -20.20 -3.78 10.64
N THR A 47 -20.71 -4.69 11.46
CA THR A 47 -21.62 -4.40 12.56
C THR A 47 -20.94 -3.74 13.78
N ASP A 48 -19.63 -3.92 13.94
CA ASP A 48 -18.87 -3.33 15.05
C ASP A 48 -18.52 -1.87 14.74
N ARG A 49 -19.47 -0.97 15.07
CA ARG A 49 -19.29 0.47 14.87
C ARG A 49 -18.20 1.05 15.76
N GLN A 50 -18.02 0.52 16.98
CA GLN A 50 -17.08 1.06 17.95
C GLN A 50 -15.64 0.85 17.48
N LYS A 51 -15.26 -0.38 17.09
CA LYS A 51 -13.91 -0.65 16.57
C LYS A 51 -13.65 0.15 15.29
N ARG A 52 -14.63 0.26 14.39
CA ARG A 52 -14.47 1.04 13.16
C ARG A 52 -14.27 2.53 13.44
N SER A 53 -15.04 3.13 14.34
CA SER A 53 -14.85 4.53 14.74
C SER A 53 -13.50 4.73 15.43
N SER A 54 -13.08 3.83 16.32
CA SER A 54 -11.77 3.92 16.96
C SER A 54 -10.61 3.81 15.97
N PHE A 55 -10.78 3.04 14.88
CA PHE A 55 -9.79 2.99 13.80
C PHE A 55 -9.65 4.32 13.07
N VAL A 56 -10.78 4.98 12.79
CA VAL A 56 -10.78 6.29 12.15
C VAL A 56 -10.06 7.31 13.04
N THR A 57 -10.40 7.36 14.33
CA THR A 57 -9.73 8.23 15.30
C THR A 57 -8.23 7.94 15.37
N PHE A 58 -7.83 6.67 15.44
CA PHE A 58 -6.42 6.27 15.42
C PHE A 58 -5.66 6.84 14.22
N VAL A 59 -6.24 6.79 13.01
CA VAL A 59 -5.58 7.33 11.81
C VAL A 59 -5.54 8.86 11.84
N GLN A 60 -6.59 9.53 12.30
CA GLN A 60 -6.61 10.99 12.44
C GLN A 60 -5.54 11.46 13.44
N ASP A 61 -5.44 10.79 14.60
CA ASP A 61 -4.43 11.08 15.61
C ASP A 61 -3.01 10.91 15.05
N LEU A 62 -2.76 9.92 14.17
CA LEU A 62 -1.48 9.77 13.49
C LEU A 62 -1.17 10.93 12.54
N VAL A 63 -2.17 11.39 11.78
CA VAL A 63 -2.04 12.55 10.90
C VAL A 63 -1.70 13.79 11.72
N ASP A 64 -2.43 14.04 12.81
CA ASP A 64 -2.23 15.19 13.69
C ASP A 64 -0.86 15.13 14.35
N ARG A 65 -0.47 13.97 14.90
CA ARG A 65 0.84 13.77 15.53
C ARG A 65 2.01 13.97 14.56
N ALA A 66 1.88 13.56 13.30
CA ALA A 66 2.89 13.82 12.28
C ALA A 66 3.04 15.33 12.04
N ARG A 67 1.91 16.04 11.92
CA ARG A 67 1.87 17.49 11.68
C ARG A 67 2.35 18.31 12.88
N GLU A 68 2.06 17.90 14.10
CA GLU A 68 2.62 18.48 15.34
C GLU A 68 4.15 18.47 15.33
N LYS A 69 4.77 17.44 14.72
CA LYS A 69 6.23 17.35 14.52
C LYS A 69 6.74 18.14 13.30
N GLY A 70 5.90 18.98 12.69
CA GLY A 70 6.23 19.79 11.53
C GLY A 70 6.24 19.06 10.19
N GLN A 71 5.69 17.84 10.13
CA GLN A 71 5.68 17.03 8.91
C GLN A 71 4.47 17.34 8.04
N ARG A 72 4.66 17.26 6.72
CA ARG A 72 3.56 17.32 5.78
C ARG A 72 2.87 15.96 5.70
N VAL A 73 1.54 15.95 5.65
CA VAL A 73 0.75 14.76 5.36
C VAL A 73 -0.31 15.14 4.35
N ASN A 74 -0.13 14.63 3.12
CA ASN A 74 -1.05 14.77 1.99
C ASN A 74 -1.66 13.45 1.58
N GLY A 75 -0.90 12.36 1.62
CA GLY A 75 -1.40 11.03 1.30
C GLY A 75 -1.44 10.16 2.53
N VAL A 76 -2.48 9.35 2.67
CA VAL A 76 -2.50 8.23 3.62
C VAL A 76 -2.49 6.92 2.83
N VAL A 77 -1.58 6.01 3.17
CA VAL A 77 -1.36 4.78 2.41
C VAL A 77 -1.35 3.56 3.33
N PHE A 78 -2.12 2.54 2.94
CA PHE A 78 -2.19 1.25 3.59
C PHE A 78 -1.78 0.11 2.65
N PRO A 79 -1.10 -0.94 3.16
CA PRO A 79 -0.73 -2.14 2.40
C PRO A 79 -1.91 -2.95 1.80
N GLU A 80 -1.56 -4.04 1.11
CA GLU A 80 -2.51 -5.02 0.58
C GLU A 80 -3.41 -5.61 1.69
N LEU A 81 -4.71 -5.79 1.41
CA LEU A 81 -5.73 -6.35 2.32
C LEU A 81 -5.79 -5.71 3.73
N SER A 82 -5.37 -4.46 3.85
CA SER A 82 -5.34 -3.73 5.11
C SER A 82 -6.72 -3.31 5.58
N LEU A 83 -7.69 -3.13 4.69
CA LEU A 83 -9.03 -2.67 5.07
C LEU A 83 -10.11 -3.53 4.41
N ASN A 84 -11.34 -3.33 4.85
CA ASN A 84 -12.51 -3.71 4.08
C ASN A 84 -13.11 -2.43 3.45
N TYR A 85 -13.89 -2.54 2.38
CA TYR A 85 -14.47 -1.37 1.68
C TYR A 85 -15.30 -0.46 2.60
N THR A 86 -16.05 -1.02 3.55
CA THR A 86 -16.83 -0.23 4.51
C THR A 86 -15.94 0.59 5.45
N GLN A 87 -14.82 0.03 5.90
CA GLN A 87 -13.82 0.74 6.70
C GLN A 87 -13.09 1.80 5.88
N PHE A 88 -12.72 1.46 4.63
CA PHE A 88 -12.12 2.41 3.70
C PHE A 88 -13.01 3.64 3.51
N LEU A 89 -14.30 3.46 3.21
CA LEU A 89 -15.23 4.57 3.07
C LEU A 89 -15.41 5.36 4.39
N GLY A 90 -15.47 4.67 5.53
CA GLY A 90 -15.56 5.32 6.83
C GLY A 90 -14.37 6.24 7.11
N LEU A 91 -13.16 5.76 6.85
CA LEU A 91 -11.93 6.53 6.98
C LEU A 91 -11.84 7.65 5.94
N ALA A 92 -12.14 7.36 4.68
CA ALA A 92 -12.11 8.34 3.61
C ALA A 92 -13.09 9.49 3.87
N ARG A 93 -14.27 9.25 4.43
CA ARG A 93 -15.20 10.33 4.87
C ARG A 93 -14.60 11.26 5.93
N ALA A 94 -13.79 10.71 6.84
CA ALA A 94 -13.13 11.51 7.86
C ALA A 94 -11.97 12.32 7.25
N LEU A 95 -11.14 11.69 6.42
CA LEU A 95 -10.00 12.32 5.76
C LEU A 95 -10.41 13.35 4.69
N ALA A 96 -11.55 13.17 4.01
CA ALA A 96 -12.05 14.11 3.01
C ALA A 96 -12.33 15.51 3.59
N ARG A 97 -12.61 15.59 4.90
CA ARG A 97 -12.85 16.85 5.63
C ARG A 97 -11.57 17.62 5.94
N ASP A 98 -10.41 16.97 5.76
CA ASP A 98 -9.10 17.56 5.98
C ASP A 98 -8.53 18.05 4.64
N ASN A 99 -8.49 19.37 4.47
CA ASN A 99 -8.03 20.01 3.24
C ASN A 99 -6.53 19.82 2.99
N GLY A 100 -5.77 19.35 4.00
CA GLY A 100 -4.37 18.97 3.84
C GLY A 100 -4.17 17.59 3.22
N ILE A 101 -5.20 16.73 3.21
CA ILE A 101 -5.14 15.36 2.67
C ILE A 101 -5.62 15.34 1.23
N ASP A 102 -4.74 15.01 0.30
CA ASP A 102 -5.02 14.94 -1.13
C ASP A 102 -5.62 13.58 -1.54
N PHE A 103 -5.23 12.48 -0.89
CA PHE A 103 -5.77 11.15 -1.22
C PHE A 103 -5.61 10.11 -0.10
N LEU A 104 -6.43 9.07 -0.17
CA LEU A 104 -6.27 7.81 0.58
C LEU A 104 -6.10 6.65 -0.40
N ILE A 105 -5.11 5.78 -0.16
CA ILE A 105 -4.88 4.55 -0.93
C ILE A 105 -4.81 3.37 0.04
N ALA A 106 -5.55 2.30 -0.23
CA ALA A 106 -5.51 1.10 0.61
C ALA A 106 -5.80 -0.18 -0.18
N GLY A 107 -5.19 -1.29 0.26
CA GLY A 107 -5.64 -2.62 -0.13
C GLY A 107 -6.94 -2.99 0.60
N VAL A 108 -7.95 -3.44 -0.13
CA VAL A 108 -9.27 -3.82 0.41
C VAL A 108 -9.67 -5.25 0.07
N THR A 109 -10.38 -5.90 0.99
CA THR A 109 -10.79 -7.32 0.94
C THR A 109 -12.04 -7.63 0.10
N HIS A 110 -12.73 -6.58 -0.35
CA HIS A 110 -13.90 -6.66 -1.21
C HIS A 110 -14.15 -5.30 -1.88
N ASP A 111 -14.84 -5.28 -3.01
CA ASP A 111 -15.21 -4.05 -3.73
C ASP A 111 -16.53 -3.44 -3.24
N GLN A 112 -17.00 -2.39 -3.92
CA GLN A 112 -18.26 -1.71 -3.63
C GLN A 112 -19.50 -2.58 -3.79
N ASP A 113 -19.41 -3.65 -4.59
CA ASP A 113 -20.49 -4.61 -4.86
C ASP A 113 -20.40 -5.83 -3.95
N HIS A 114 -19.59 -5.74 -2.89
CA HIS A 114 -19.32 -6.79 -1.90
C HIS A 114 -18.67 -8.05 -2.47
N ARG A 115 -18.07 -7.98 -3.66
CA ARG A 115 -17.35 -9.12 -4.23
C ARG A 115 -16.05 -9.31 -3.48
N HIS A 116 -15.89 -10.49 -2.88
CA HIS A 116 -14.67 -10.85 -2.18
C HIS A 116 -13.48 -10.99 -3.14
N GLY A 117 -12.31 -10.56 -2.67
CA GLY A 117 -11.09 -10.62 -3.44
C GLY A 117 -10.02 -9.71 -2.87
N ASN A 118 -9.13 -9.27 -3.74
CA ASN A 118 -8.00 -8.44 -3.38
C ASN A 118 -7.96 -7.24 -4.30
N PHE A 119 -8.18 -6.07 -3.73
CA PHE A 119 -8.39 -4.84 -4.48
C PHE A 119 -7.53 -3.73 -3.93
N VAL A 120 -7.30 -2.71 -4.74
CA VAL A 120 -6.85 -1.39 -4.31
C VAL A 120 -8.03 -0.44 -4.40
N ALA A 121 -8.24 0.36 -3.37
CA ALA A 121 -9.17 1.46 -3.36
C ALA A 121 -8.42 2.79 -3.25
N ILE A 122 -8.78 3.75 -4.09
CA ILE A 122 -8.20 5.10 -4.12
C ILE A 122 -9.33 6.11 -3.93
N ALA A 123 -9.20 6.99 -2.94
CA ALA A 123 -10.07 8.15 -2.77
C ALA A 123 -9.27 9.42 -3.14
N PRO A 124 -9.39 9.90 -4.39
CA PRO A 124 -8.59 11.02 -4.91
C PRO A 124 -9.24 12.36 -4.58
N PHE A 125 -9.18 12.79 -3.32
CA PHE A 125 -9.84 14.01 -2.87
C PHE A 125 -9.36 15.28 -3.61
N PHE A 126 -8.15 15.28 -4.18
CA PHE A 126 -7.63 16.37 -5.00
C PHE A 126 -8.48 16.66 -6.25
N LEU A 127 -9.29 15.69 -6.73
CA LEU A 127 -10.22 15.91 -7.85
C LEU A 127 -11.42 16.79 -7.48
N LEU A 128 -11.66 17.01 -6.18
CA LEU A 128 -12.77 17.82 -5.67
C LEU A 128 -12.43 19.32 -5.64
N GLY A 129 -11.21 19.70 -6.02
CA GLY A 129 -10.70 21.07 -5.91
C GLY A 129 -10.20 21.42 -4.50
N ARG A 130 -9.61 22.61 -4.36
CA ARG A 130 -9.02 23.12 -3.10
C ARG A 130 -10.05 23.73 -2.14
N GLU A 131 -11.24 24.10 -2.63
CA GLU A 131 -12.34 24.63 -1.82
C GLU A 131 -13.24 23.50 -1.30
N ARG A 132 -12.61 22.56 -0.60
CA ARG A 132 -13.31 21.54 0.16
C ARG A 132 -13.94 22.21 1.39
N THR A 133 -15.22 22.56 1.26
CA THR A 133 -16.05 23.01 2.39
C THR A 133 -16.51 21.79 3.18
N GLY A 134 -16.79 21.94 4.48
CA GLY A 134 -17.10 20.83 5.39
C GLY A 134 -18.33 19.96 5.02
N THR A 135 -19.01 20.25 3.93
CA THR A 135 -20.16 19.52 3.36
C THR A 135 -19.86 19.00 1.95
N ILE A 136 -18.71 18.38 1.72
CA ILE A 136 -18.46 17.64 0.47
C ILE A 136 -19.43 16.46 0.40
N SER A 137 -20.24 16.42 -0.64
CA SER A 137 -21.05 15.25 -1.00
C SER A 137 -20.66 14.77 -2.41
N GLY A 138 -20.79 13.47 -2.67
CA GLY A 138 -20.59 12.91 -4.01
C GLY A 138 -19.15 12.52 -4.36
N TRP A 139 -18.16 12.83 -3.52
CA TRP A 139 -16.79 12.34 -3.73
C TRP A 139 -16.70 10.82 -3.68
N GLU A 140 -17.63 10.13 -3.01
CA GLU A 140 -17.68 8.67 -3.02
C GLU A 140 -17.78 8.11 -4.45
N GLN A 141 -18.32 8.87 -5.40
CA GLN A 141 -18.40 8.47 -6.82
C GLN A 141 -17.06 8.57 -7.55
N THR A 142 -16.08 9.28 -6.98
CA THR A 142 -14.72 9.38 -7.54
C THR A 142 -13.79 8.31 -7.00
N VAL A 143 -14.27 7.46 -6.08
CA VAL A 143 -13.49 6.34 -5.55
C VAL A 143 -13.24 5.34 -6.66
N LEU A 144 -11.96 5.06 -6.91
CA LEU A 144 -11.53 4.03 -7.83
C LEU A 144 -11.30 2.74 -7.05
N VAL A 145 -11.83 1.63 -7.53
CA VAL A 145 -11.60 0.30 -6.97
C VAL A 145 -11.17 -0.62 -8.10
N ARG A 146 -9.99 -1.22 -7.95
CA ARG A 146 -9.39 -2.09 -8.95
C ARG A 146 -8.95 -3.40 -8.31
N GLU A 147 -9.27 -4.51 -8.96
CA GLU A 147 -8.81 -5.83 -8.53
C GLU A 147 -7.34 -6.10 -8.88
N LYS A 148 -6.73 -6.99 -8.10
CA LYS A 148 -5.41 -7.58 -8.37
C LYS A 148 -5.47 -8.43 -9.63
N HIS A 149 -4.44 -8.35 -10.49
CA HIS A 149 -4.41 -9.08 -11.76
C HIS A 149 -3.67 -10.41 -11.71
N HIS A 150 -2.90 -10.65 -10.65
CA HIS A 150 -2.08 -11.84 -10.51
C HIS A 150 -2.27 -12.50 -9.14
N ARG A 151 -2.55 -13.80 -9.14
CA ARG A 151 -2.63 -14.58 -7.91
C ARG A 151 -1.27 -14.70 -7.26
N TRP A 152 -1.23 -14.55 -5.94
CA TRP A 152 -0.06 -14.93 -5.17
C TRP A 152 0.06 -16.46 -5.09
N LYS A 153 1.26 -16.98 -5.34
CA LYS A 153 1.63 -18.37 -5.08
C LYS A 153 2.46 -18.45 -3.80
N LEU A 154 1.93 -19.11 -2.79
CA LEU A 154 2.65 -19.51 -1.60
C LEU A 154 3.39 -20.83 -1.85
N ASN A 155 4.70 -20.81 -1.62
CA ASN A 155 5.56 -21.98 -1.67
C ASN A 155 6.00 -22.43 -0.26
N ARG A 156 6.65 -23.59 -0.17
CA ARG A 156 7.20 -24.13 1.08
C ARG A 156 7.97 -23.08 1.90
N SER A 157 8.93 -22.41 1.27
CA SER A 157 9.79 -21.45 1.96
C SER A 157 8.98 -20.30 2.56
N GLN A 158 7.97 -19.78 1.86
CA GLN A 158 7.10 -18.72 2.40
C GLN A 158 6.20 -19.23 3.53
N ILE A 159 5.62 -20.42 3.37
CA ILE A 159 4.78 -21.06 4.40
C ILE A 159 5.57 -21.25 5.70
N GLU A 160 6.79 -21.76 5.59
CA GLU A 160 7.70 -21.96 6.73
C GLU A 160 8.18 -20.61 7.31
N THR A 161 8.59 -19.67 6.45
CA THR A 161 9.10 -18.34 6.87
C THR A 161 8.04 -17.53 7.60
N TYR A 162 6.78 -17.66 7.22
CA TYR A 162 5.66 -16.97 7.87
C TYR A 162 4.93 -17.85 8.88
N SER A 163 5.33 -19.12 9.05
CA SER A 163 4.64 -20.11 9.89
C SER A 163 3.12 -20.14 9.63
N LEU A 164 2.72 -20.32 8.38
CA LEU A 164 1.29 -20.36 8.01
C LEU A 164 0.73 -21.77 8.23
N GLY A 165 -0.54 -21.88 8.61
CA GLY A 165 -1.26 -23.15 8.81
C GLY A 165 -1.57 -23.94 7.53
N LEU A 166 -0.77 -23.79 6.47
CA LEU A 166 -0.91 -24.47 5.18
C LEU A 166 0.11 -25.61 5.05
N ASP A 167 -0.23 -26.66 4.30
CA ASP A 167 0.68 -27.80 4.08
C ASP A 167 1.92 -27.36 3.25
N PRO A 168 3.15 -27.40 3.81
CA PRO A 168 4.38 -26.99 3.11
C PRO A 168 4.83 -27.99 2.03
N ALA A 169 4.19 -29.15 1.91
CA ALA A 169 4.42 -30.08 0.80
C ALA A 169 3.71 -29.65 -0.49
N ARG A 170 2.86 -28.62 -0.44
CA ARG A 170 2.03 -28.18 -1.56
C ARG A 170 2.37 -26.76 -2.01
N SER A 171 2.03 -26.49 -3.26
CA SER A 171 1.92 -25.13 -3.78
C SER A 171 0.49 -24.62 -3.58
N TRP A 172 0.36 -23.46 -2.94
CA TRP A 172 -0.92 -22.85 -2.65
C TRP A 172 -1.11 -21.59 -3.49
N TRP A 173 -2.20 -21.51 -4.23
CA TRP A 173 -2.54 -20.33 -5.03
C TRP A 173 -3.68 -19.56 -4.40
N GLU A 174 -3.59 -18.24 -4.45
CA GLU A 174 -4.64 -17.35 -3.96
C GLU A 174 -5.94 -17.61 -4.73
N ASP A 175 -7.00 -17.94 -4.00
CA ASP A 175 -8.34 -18.16 -4.54
C ASP A 175 -9.00 -16.80 -4.82
N LEU A 176 -8.84 -16.35 -6.05
CA LEU A 176 -9.33 -15.06 -6.49
C LEU A 176 -9.76 -15.14 -7.96
N ASN A 177 -10.88 -14.48 -8.28
CA ASN A 177 -11.36 -14.34 -9.65
C ASN A 177 -10.58 -13.21 -10.34
N ILE A 178 -9.79 -13.57 -11.34
CA ILE A 178 -9.10 -12.60 -12.21
C ILE A 178 -10.06 -12.25 -13.34
N LEU A 179 -10.59 -11.04 -13.36
CA LEU A 179 -11.48 -10.52 -14.40
C LEU A 179 -10.69 -9.64 -15.38
N SER A 180 -11.36 -8.63 -15.92
CA SER A 180 -10.77 -7.65 -16.83
C SER A 180 -9.65 -6.89 -16.14
N ARG A 181 -8.48 -6.86 -16.78
CA ARG A 181 -7.30 -6.17 -16.26
C ARG A 181 -7.32 -4.71 -16.70
N SER A 182 -7.19 -3.79 -15.74
CA SER A 182 -7.17 -2.33 -15.97
C SER A 182 -6.05 -1.68 -15.15
N LEU A 183 -5.66 -0.46 -15.46
CA LEU A 183 -4.72 0.28 -14.62
C LEU A 183 -5.19 1.73 -14.49
N ASP A 184 -5.36 2.18 -13.26
CA ASP A 184 -5.74 3.56 -12.98
C ASP A 184 -4.50 4.45 -13.01
N VAL A 185 -4.55 5.52 -13.80
CA VAL A 185 -3.51 6.56 -13.83
C VAL A 185 -4.17 7.91 -13.56
N LEU A 186 -3.79 8.52 -12.45
CA LEU A 186 -4.35 9.77 -11.97
C LEU A 186 -3.37 10.92 -12.21
N VAL A 187 -3.84 11.99 -12.85
CA VAL A 187 -3.07 13.24 -12.92
C VAL A 187 -3.22 13.99 -11.60
N TYR A 188 -2.11 14.14 -10.90
CA TYR A 188 -2.00 14.76 -9.58
C TYR A 188 -1.15 16.03 -9.67
N ARG A 189 -1.62 17.12 -9.05
CA ARG A 189 -0.95 18.44 -9.05
C ARG A 189 -0.60 18.98 -10.44
N GLY A 190 -1.35 18.59 -11.47
CA GLY A 190 -1.24 19.10 -12.84
C GLY A 190 -0.03 18.63 -13.64
N SER A 191 1.05 18.18 -12.99
CA SER A 191 2.30 17.76 -13.65
C SER A 191 2.83 16.40 -13.18
N SER A 192 2.12 15.71 -12.30
CA SER A 192 2.49 14.38 -11.83
C SER A 192 1.42 13.35 -12.16
N THR A 193 1.82 12.11 -12.41
CA THR A 193 0.94 10.98 -12.60
C THR A 193 1.19 9.93 -11.53
N LEU A 194 0.10 9.42 -10.96
CA LEU A 194 0.08 8.46 -9.87
C LEU A 194 -0.63 7.18 -10.31
N THR A 195 -0.02 6.03 -10.04
CA THR A 195 -0.66 4.72 -10.20
C THR A 195 -0.37 3.79 -9.02
N THR A 196 -1.07 2.67 -8.95
CA THR A 196 -0.92 1.68 -7.86
C THR A 196 -0.87 0.26 -8.39
N LEU A 197 -0.02 -0.57 -7.79
CA LEU A 197 0.06 -2.02 -8.06
C LEU A 197 -0.18 -2.81 -6.77
N ILE A 198 -0.63 -4.06 -6.90
CA ILE A 198 -0.88 -4.94 -5.76
C ILE A 198 0.03 -6.16 -5.88
N CYS A 199 0.97 -6.31 -4.95
CA CYS A 199 1.80 -7.50 -4.78
C CYS A 199 2.40 -8.03 -6.08
N GLU A 200 1.97 -9.22 -6.50
CA GLU A 200 2.44 -9.90 -7.70
C GLU A 200 2.29 -9.06 -8.98
N ASP A 201 1.37 -8.07 -9.02
CA ASP A 201 1.27 -7.12 -10.12
C ASP A 201 2.58 -6.32 -10.35
N LEU A 202 3.36 -6.07 -9.30
CA LEU A 202 4.68 -5.43 -9.41
C LEU A 202 5.70 -6.34 -10.10
N ALA A 203 5.58 -7.65 -9.96
CA ALA A 203 6.56 -8.63 -10.47
C ALA A 203 6.27 -9.13 -11.89
N ARG A 204 5.08 -8.83 -12.45
CA ARG A 204 4.59 -9.44 -13.69
C ARG A 204 4.61 -8.46 -14.85
N VAL A 205 5.22 -8.91 -15.95
CA VAL A 205 5.38 -8.10 -17.16
C VAL A 205 4.03 -7.80 -17.80
N ASP A 206 3.25 -8.84 -18.10
CA ASP A 206 1.91 -8.72 -18.69
C ASP A 206 0.82 -8.76 -17.61
N PRO A 207 -0.17 -7.85 -17.62
CA PRO A 207 -0.21 -6.61 -18.41
C PRO A 207 0.47 -5.42 -17.71
N CYS A 208 0.76 -5.54 -16.41
CA CYS A 208 1.01 -4.39 -15.54
C CYS A 208 2.27 -3.61 -15.91
N GLN A 209 3.45 -4.24 -15.89
CA GLN A 209 4.69 -3.51 -16.18
C GLN A 209 4.75 -3.01 -17.61
N ALA A 210 4.19 -3.74 -18.58
CA ALA A 210 4.15 -3.28 -19.98
C ALA A 210 3.39 -1.93 -20.09
N VAL A 211 2.23 -1.82 -19.44
CA VAL A 211 1.44 -0.58 -19.41
C VAL A 211 2.16 0.51 -18.61
N VAL A 212 2.71 0.19 -17.43
CA VAL A 212 3.45 1.17 -16.62
C VAL A 212 4.66 1.72 -17.38
N ARG A 213 5.43 0.88 -18.06
CA ARG A 213 6.59 1.30 -18.86
C ARG A 213 6.19 2.14 -20.08
N ALA A 214 5.04 1.83 -20.69
CA ALA A 214 4.53 2.61 -21.81
C ALA A 214 4.03 4.00 -21.39
N ILE A 215 3.45 4.12 -20.19
CA ILE A 215 2.89 5.39 -19.68
C ILE A 215 3.95 6.26 -19.01
N GLY A 216 4.85 5.65 -18.22
CA GLY A 216 5.83 6.38 -17.44
C GLY A 216 5.24 7.20 -16.30
N PRO A 217 4.48 6.60 -15.36
CA PRO A 217 3.95 7.35 -14.24
C PRO A 217 5.07 7.92 -13.38
N ASN A 218 4.91 9.15 -12.87
CA ASN A 218 5.94 9.77 -12.04
C ASN A 218 6.03 9.13 -10.65
N LEU A 219 4.90 8.64 -10.13
CA LEU A 219 4.80 7.97 -8.83
C LEU A 219 4.00 6.67 -8.94
N LEU A 220 4.58 5.58 -8.46
CA LEU A 220 3.92 4.29 -8.32
C LEU A 220 3.98 3.82 -6.88
N ILE A 221 2.81 3.45 -6.34
CA ILE A 221 2.72 2.88 -5.00
C ILE A 221 2.29 1.41 -5.10
N ALA A 222 3.20 0.50 -4.76
CA ALA A 222 2.95 -0.93 -4.72
C ALA A 222 2.53 -1.37 -3.31
N LEU A 223 1.30 -1.86 -3.19
CA LEU A 223 0.71 -2.36 -1.95
C LEU A 223 1.00 -3.85 -1.82
N LEU A 224 1.66 -4.27 -0.75
CA LEU A 224 2.15 -5.63 -0.59
C LEU A 224 1.64 -6.26 0.71
N MET A 225 1.52 -7.59 0.70
CA MET A 225 1.43 -8.46 1.85
C MET A 225 2.58 -9.47 1.74
N ASP A 226 3.78 -9.00 2.05
CA ASP A 226 5.04 -9.75 1.98
C ASP A 226 5.89 -9.51 3.24
N GLY A 227 7.03 -10.18 3.33
CA GLY A 227 8.06 -9.94 4.35
C GLY A 227 8.79 -8.60 4.20
N PRO A 228 9.98 -8.46 4.81
CA PRO A 228 10.74 -7.20 4.82
C PRO A 228 10.99 -6.59 3.43
N GLN A 229 10.87 -5.27 3.31
CA GLN A 229 11.08 -4.52 2.08
C GLN A 229 12.54 -4.06 1.96
N ILE A 230 13.41 -4.99 1.56
CA ILE A 230 14.87 -4.78 1.49
C ILE A 230 15.43 -5.03 0.08
N GLY A 231 16.61 -4.45 -0.19
CA GLY A 231 17.21 -4.43 -1.53
C GLY A 231 17.50 -5.79 -2.17
N SER A 232 17.71 -6.84 -1.38
CA SER A 232 17.98 -8.20 -1.86
C SER A 232 16.72 -8.97 -2.27
N ARG A 233 15.52 -8.48 -1.92
CA ARG A 233 14.26 -9.18 -2.17
C ARG A 233 13.62 -8.76 -3.48
N TRP A 234 12.63 -9.55 -3.91
CA TRP A 234 11.97 -9.37 -5.20
C TRP A 234 11.32 -7.99 -5.41
N PRO A 235 10.71 -7.30 -4.41
CA PRO A 235 10.08 -6.01 -4.65
C PRO A 235 11.11 -4.97 -5.11
N ALA A 236 12.29 -4.97 -4.49
CA ALA A 236 13.39 -4.09 -4.83
C ALA A 236 13.86 -4.27 -6.28
N ARG A 237 13.94 -5.52 -6.76
CA ARG A 237 14.36 -5.82 -8.14
C ARG A 237 13.42 -5.20 -9.15
N TYR A 238 12.11 -5.37 -8.98
CA TYR A 238 11.13 -4.84 -9.94
C TYR A 238 10.87 -3.34 -9.76
N ALA A 239 10.99 -2.82 -8.55
CA ALA A 239 11.01 -1.38 -8.31
C ALA A 239 12.19 -0.71 -9.06
N THR A 240 13.37 -1.33 -9.03
CA THR A 240 14.53 -0.86 -9.81
C THR A 240 14.27 -0.89 -11.30
N VAL A 241 13.65 -1.95 -11.84
CA VAL A 241 13.31 -1.99 -13.28
C VAL A 241 12.46 -0.79 -13.68
N LEU A 242 11.39 -0.48 -12.94
CA LEU A 242 10.49 0.63 -13.26
C LEU A 242 11.12 2.00 -12.99
N ALA A 243 12.01 2.08 -12.00
CA ALA A 243 12.74 3.31 -11.72
C ALA A 243 13.85 3.58 -12.73
N ASP A 244 14.47 2.56 -13.31
CA ASP A 244 15.51 2.75 -14.32
C ASP A 244 14.91 2.92 -15.73
N ASP A 245 13.74 2.31 -15.99
CA ASP A 245 12.94 2.50 -17.21
C ASP A 245 11.46 2.20 -16.91
N PRO A 246 10.59 3.22 -16.83
CA PRO A 246 10.68 4.52 -17.54
C PRO A 246 11.12 5.72 -16.68
N GLY A 247 11.71 5.51 -15.50
CA GLY A 247 12.06 6.62 -14.59
C GLY A 247 11.03 6.85 -13.47
N THR A 248 10.16 5.88 -13.22
CA THR A 248 9.09 5.98 -12.21
C THR A 248 9.67 5.94 -10.79
N SER A 249 9.26 6.87 -9.93
CA SER A 249 9.54 6.76 -8.49
C SER A 249 8.62 5.71 -7.86
N VAL A 250 9.19 4.66 -7.30
CA VAL A 250 8.46 3.51 -6.77
C VAL A 250 8.55 3.45 -5.24
N LEU A 251 7.39 3.45 -4.60
CA LEU A 251 7.22 3.09 -3.19
C LEU A 251 6.59 1.70 -3.11
N SER A 252 7.25 0.74 -2.48
CA SER A 252 6.59 -0.49 -2.02
C SER A 252 6.30 -0.41 -0.52
N LEU A 253 5.11 -0.83 -0.11
CA LEU A 253 4.67 -0.82 1.29
C LEU A 253 4.03 -2.16 1.65
N THR A 254 4.53 -2.81 2.70
CA THR A 254 3.95 -4.05 3.25
C THR A 254 3.37 -3.84 4.64
N SER A 255 2.45 -4.71 5.03
CA SER A 255 1.96 -4.79 6.41
C SER A 255 3.06 -5.32 7.34
N PHE A 256 3.06 -4.89 8.60
CA PHE A 256 3.99 -5.40 9.61
C PHE A 256 3.66 -6.86 10.01
N GLY A 257 2.41 -7.32 9.79
CA GLY A 257 1.91 -8.61 10.24
C GLY A 257 2.73 -9.84 9.83
N LEU A 258 3.00 -10.04 8.53
CA LEU A 258 3.80 -11.19 8.08
C LEU A 258 5.28 -11.09 8.50
N MET A 259 5.81 -9.86 8.54
CA MET A 259 7.16 -9.60 9.05
C MET A 259 7.25 -9.90 10.55
N ALA A 260 6.21 -9.58 11.33
CA ALA A 260 6.12 -9.92 12.74
C ALA A 260 6.15 -11.45 12.95
N ARG A 261 5.42 -12.21 12.13
CA ARG A 261 5.47 -13.69 12.17
C ARG A 261 6.88 -14.21 11.86
N GLN A 262 7.52 -13.69 10.82
CA GLN A 262 8.90 -14.05 10.48
C GLN A 262 9.86 -13.74 11.63
N ASN A 263 9.69 -12.57 12.27
CA ASN A 263 10.49 -12.13 13.40
C ASN A 263 10.27 -13.03 14.63
N ASP A 264 9.04 -13.40 14.93
CA ASP A 264 8.70 -14.25 16.09
C ASP A 264 9.35 -15.64 15.98
N LEU A 265 9.52 -16.18 14.77
CA LEU A 265 10.21 -17.45 14.53
C LEU A 265 11.71 -17.40 14.82
N GLY A 266 12.34 -16.23 14.78
CA GLY A 266 13.76 -16.05 15.06
C GLY A 266 14.72 -16.71 14.05
N GLN A 267 14.23 -17.22 12.91
CA GLN A 267 15.05 -17.85 11.87
C GLN A 267 15.91 -16.85 11.08
N TRP A 268 15.48 -15.59 11.05
CA TRP A 268 16.12 -14.51 10.30
C TRP A 268 16.43 -13.34 11.24
N PRO A 269 17.37 -12.44 10.89
CA PRO A 269 17.55 -11.19 11.60
C PRO A 269 16.23 -10.42 11.71
N GLN A 270 15.98 -9.85 12.89
CA GLN A 270 14.82 -9.00 13.11
C GLN A 270 14.80 -7.87 12.08
N SER A 271 13.63 -7.61 11.52
CA SER A 271 13.44 -6.50 10.58
C SER A 271 12.17 -5.73 10.89
N CYS A 272 12.23 -4.42 10.66
CA CYS A 272 11.08 -3.53 10.66
C CYS A 272 10.97 -2.76 9.34
N ALA A 273 11.61 -3.24 8.27
CA ALA A 273 11.57 -2.65 6.93
C ALA A 273 10.18 -2.82 6.29
N ILE A 274 9.25 -1.92 6.63
CA ILE A 274 7.87 -1.96 6.14
C ILE A 274 7.74 -1.40 4.72
N GLY A 275 8.72 -0.64 4.25
CA GLY A 275 8.67 -0.05 2.92
C GLY A 275 10.03 0.07 2.27
N LEU A 276 10.00 0.30 0.96
CA LEU A 276 11.18 0.56 0.17
C LEU A 276 10.85 1.64 -0.85
N TRP A 277 11.77 2.59 -1.00
CA TRP A 277 11.71 3.63 -1.99
C TRP A 277 12.86 3.46 -3.00
N LYS A 278 12.54 3.58 -4.29
CA LYS A 278 13.50 3.62 -5.37
C LYS A 278 13.08 4.71 -6.36
N ASP A 279 14.02 5.60 -6.67
CA ASP A 279 13.91 6.61 -7.72
C ASP A 279 15.17 6.55 -8.61
N GLU A 280 15.26 7.41 -9.61
CA GLU A 280 16.43 7.51 -10.50
C GLU A 280 17.65 8.19 -9.86
N ALA A 281 17.42 9.06 -8.87
CA ALA A 281 18.44 9.93 -8.32
C ALA A 281 19.33 9.20 -7.32
N ALA A 282 18.73 8.33 -6.51
CA ALA A 282 19.37 7.61 -5.43
C ALA A 282 19.19 6.10 -5.56
N GLY A 283 20.13 5.37 -4.96
CA GLY A 283 19.95 3.94 -4.73
C GLY A 283 18.76 3.67 -3.80
N ILE A 284 18.44 2.38 -3.67
CA ILE A 284 17.36 1.88 -2.80
C ILE A 284 17.43 2.49 -1.39
N LYS A 285 16.30 3.01 -0.92
CA LYS A 285 16.09 3.46 0.47
C LYS A 285 15.12 2.52 1.16
N VAL A 286 15.60 1.87 2.22
CA VAL A 286 14.75 1.04 3.09
C VAL A 286 14.05 1.97 4.08
N LEU A 287 12.74 1.79 4.25
CA LEU A 287 11.89 2.52 5.18
C LEU A 287 11.62 1.63 6.38
N GLU A 288 12.47 1.75 7.39
CA GLU A 288 12.36 0.99 8.64
C GLU A 288 11.39 1.69 9.58
N LEU A 289 10.40 0.95 10.09
CA LEU A 289 9.49 1.44 11.11
C LEU A 289 10.29 1.57 12.42
N PRO A 290 10.47 2.80 12.96
CA PRO A 290 11.21 2.96 14.20
C PRO A 290 10.53 2.22 15.35
N ARG A 291 11.32 1.86 16.36
CA ARG A 291 10.80 1.17 17.54
C ARG A 291 9.65 1.96 18.17
N GLU A 292 8.58 1.26 18.55
CA GLU A 292 7.34 1.81 19.12
C GLU A 292 6.53 2.73 18.19
N ALA A 293 7.01 3.01 16.96
CA ALA A 293 6.25 3.77 15.97
C ALA A 293 5.09 2.95 15.41
N ASP A 294 3.98 3.65 15.19
CA ASP A 294 2.78 3.08 14.62
C ASP A 294 2.76 3.33 13.10
N ALA A 295 3.38 4.41 12.61
CA ALA A 295 3.45 4.72 11.19
C ALA A 295 4.78 5.37 10.80
N ILE A 296 5.04 5.45 9.49
CA ILE A 296 6.12 6.27 8.92
C ILE A 296 5.50 7.49 8.24
N SER A 297 6.07 8.67 8.51
CA SER A 297 5.87 9.86 7.68
C SER A 297 7.03 9.97 6.71
N LEU A 298 6.76 9.75 5.43
CA LEU A 298 7.70 9.83 4.32
C LEU A 298 7.54 11.19 3.62
N GLN A 299 8.63 11.94 3.52
CA GLN A 299 8.70 13.22 2.81
C GLN A 299 9.47 13.01 1.51
N ILE A 300 8.85 13.43 0.41
CA ILE A 300 9.41 13.37 -0.94
C ILE A 300 9.26 14.72 -1.63
N ARG A 301 10.16 15.02 -2.56
CA ARG A 301 10.17 16.28 -3.30
C ARG A 301 10.10 16.04 -4.80
N SER A 302 9.40 16.93 -5.50
CA SER A 302 9.38 17.00 -6.95
C SER A 302 10.65 17.68 -7.44
N VAL A 303 11.31 17.07 -8.42
CA VAL A 303 12.48 17.63 -9.09
C VAL A 303 12.21 17.65 -10.58
N ALA A 304 12.38 18.83 -11.19
CA ALA A 304 12.26 18.99 -12.63
C ALA A 304 13.34 18.16 -13.35
N LYS A 305 12.95 17.50 -14.43
CA LYS A 305 13.81 16.67 -15.27
C LYS A 305 13.54 17.03 -16.72
N SER A 306 14.61 17.09 -17.51
CA SER A 306 14.48 17.18 -18.96
C SER A 306 14.53 15.77 -19.55
N GLU A 307 13.46 15.41 -20.24
CA GLU A 307 13.37 14.16 -20.98
C GLU A 307 13.65 14.41 -22.46
N ASN A 308 14.20 13.39 -23.11
CA ASN A 308 14.47 13.42 -24.54
C ASN A 308 13.95 12.14 -25.18
N THR A 309 13.22 12.30 -26.28
CA THR A 309 12.89 11.16 -27.15
C THR A 309 14.17 10.60 -27.80
N LEU A 310 14.12 9.37 -28.31
CA LEU A 310 15.27 8.74 -28.98
C LEU A 310 15.75 9.50 -30.23
N ASP A 311 14.89 10.31 -30.85
CA ASP A 311 15.24 11.21 -31.96
C ASP A 311 15.74 12.60 -31.50
N GLY A 312 15.94 12.80 -30.19
CA GLY A 312 16.57 13.99 -29.61
C GLY A 312 15.63 15.17 -29.37
N ARG A 313 14.30 15.00 -29.49
CA ARG A 313 13.35 16.06 -29.12
C ARG A 313 13.23 16.12 -27.60
N SER A 314 13.49 17.29 -27.05
CA SER A 314 13.34 17.54 -25.61
C SER A 314 11.92 17.95 -25.26
N ASP A 315 11.50 17.58 -24.06
CA ASP A 315 10.27 18.06 -23.42
C ASP A 315 10.42 19.48 -22.82
N GLY A 316 11.59 20.11 -22.93
CA GLY A 316 11.85 21.45 -22.39
C GLY A 316 11.92 21.51 -20.86
N GLY A 317 12.12 20.38 -20.18
CA GLY A 317 12.17 20.34 -18.71
C GLY A 317 10.79 20.36 -18.04
N SER A 318 9.75 19.97 -18.79
CA SER A 318 8.37 19.91 -18.30
C SER A 318 8.08 18.70 -17.41
N SER A 319 8.96 17.69 -17.45
CA SER A 319 8.83 16.46 -16.69
C SER A 319 9.30 16.63 -15.26
N HIS A 320 8.74 15.82 -14.37
CA HIS A 320 9.10 15.81 -12.96
C HIS A 320 9.34 14.38 -12.48
N ARG A 321 10.19 14.23 -11.48
CA ARG A 321 10.33 12.99 -10.72
C ARG A 321 10.20 13.27 -9.24
N TRP A 322 9.73 12.27 -8.49
CA TRP A 322 9.73 12.35 -7.04
C TRP A 322 11.03 11.76 -6.49
N GLU A 323 11.70 12.50 -5.62
CA GLU A 323 12.91 12.05 -4.94
C GLU A 323 12.67 11.89 -3.45
N TYR A 324 13.29 10.88 -2.85
CA TYR A 324 13.35 10.72 -1.41
C TYR A 324 13.99 11.94 -0.73
N GLU A 325 13.32 12.50 0.28
CA GLU A 325 13.89 13.54 1.14
C GLU A 325 14.21 13.00 2.54
N SER A 326 13.20 12.50 3.25
CA SER A 326 13.37 11.94 4.60
C SER A 326 12.22 11.02 4.99
N HIS A 327 12.41 10.21 6.03
CA HIS A 327 11.31 9.52 6.69
C HIS A 327 11.52 9.48 8.20
N THR A 328 10.43 9.43 8.96
CA THR A 328 10.46 9.42 10.43
C THR A 328 9.28 8.65 11.01
N GLY A 329 9.42 8.16 12.24
CA GLY A 329 8.37 7.44 12.94
C GLY A 329 7.31 8.37 13.56
N VAL A 330 6.05 7.98 13.40
CA VAL A 330 4.90 8.58 14.06
C VAL A 330 4.42 7.61 15.14
N THR A 331 4.33 8.09 16.37
CA THR A 331 4.02 7.28 17.55
C THR A 331 2.90 7.97 18.32
N LEU A 332 1.84 7.21 18.60
CA LEU A 332 0.78 7.63 19.50
C LEU A 332 1.03 7.16 20.92
N GLU A 333 0.40 7.84 21.88
CA GLU A 333 0.38 7.34 23.25
C GLU A 333 -0.38 6.01 23.33
N PRO A 334 -0.01 5.07 24.22
CA PRO A 334 -0.67 3.76 24.32
C PRO A 334 -2.20 3.82 24.40
N ALA A 335 -2.76 4.81 25.11
CA ALA A 335 -4.20 4.99 25.28
C ALA A 335 -4.95 5.39 23.99
N ALA A 336 -4.24 5.95 23.00
CA ALA A 336 -4.80 6.32 21.70
C ALA A 336 -4.73 5.16 20.68
N ARG A 337 -4.16 4.01 21.07
CA ARG A 337 -4.04 2.84 20.20
C ARG A 337 -5.15 1.84 20.55
N PRO A 338 -6.10 1.57 19.63
CA PRO A 338 -7.09 0.53 19.89
C PRO A 338 -6.39 -0.83 20.05
N ASP A 339 -6.64 -1.54 21.15
CA ASP A 339 -5.95 -2.79 21.47
C ASP A 339 -5.99 -3.80 20.31
N TRP A 340 -7.15 -3.92 19.66
CA TRP A 340 -7.36 -4.83 18.54
C TRP A 340 -6.48 -4.52 17.30
N VAL A 341 -6.08 -3.26 17.11
CA VAL A 341 -5.15 -2.87 16.03
C VAL A 341 -3.77 -3.45 16.31
N ARG A 342 -3.31 -3.42 17.57
CA ARG A 342 -2.01 -3.96 17.97
C ARG A 342 -1.97 -5.47 17.99
N THR A 343 -3.03 -6.11 18.50
CA THR A 343 -3.09 -7.57 18.60
C THR A 343 -3.42 -8.23 17.27
N GLY A 344 -3.96 -7.48 16.30
CA GLY A 344 -4.42 -8.02 15.02
C GLY A 344 -5.71 -8.84 15.14
N ILE A 345 -6.53 -8.58 16.16
CA ILE A 345 -7.78 -9.31 16.44
C ILE A 345 -8.96 -8.34 16.39
N GLY A 346 -9.37 -8.00 15.16
CA GLY A 346 -10.51 -7.13 14.91
C GLY A 346 -11.86 -7.85 15.04
N ARG A 347 -11.91 -9.16 14.75
CA ARG A 347 -13.13 -9.98 14.80
C ARG A 347 -13.45 -10.52 16.18
#